data_AF-A0A060C2B8-F1
#
_entry.id   AF-A0A060C2B8-F1
#
_cell.length_a   1.000
_cell.length_b   1.000
_cell.length_c   1.000
_cell.angle_alpha   90.00
_cell.angle_beta   90.00
_cell.angle_gamma   90.00
#
_symmetry.space_group_name_H-M   'P 1'
#
loop_
_entity.id
_entity.type
_entity.pdbx_description
1 polymer ?
#
loop_
_entity_poly.entity_id
_entity_poly.type
_entity_poly.pdbx_seq_one_letter_code
_entity_poly.pdbx_strand_id
1 'polypeptide(L)'
;MRKVFAQIPSWHEAVDRVIPVALRRWRKAWFSAPVKAERRAFHDAIQAEKYDAIIDAQGLVKSAALVTRLARGVKHGMDWQTAREPLASLFYNRRHHIAKAQHAVERTRELFAKSLGYTQPQSQ
;
A
#
# COMPACT_ATOMS: atom_id res chain seq x y z
N MET A 1 22.48 0.40 -8.90
CA MET A 1 21.42 0.01 -9.86
C MET A 1 20.08 -0.04 -9.13
N ARG A 2 19.15 0.90 -9.37
CA ARG A 2 17.82 0.91 -8.72
C ARG A 2 16.87 0.06 -9.56
N LYS A 3 16.34 -1.04 -9.01
CA LYS A 3 15.27 -1.81 -9.64
C LYS A 3 14.04 -0.91 -9.78
N VAL A 4 13.59 -0.67 -11.01
CA VAL A 4 12.34 0.03 -11.31
C VAL A 4 11.22 -1.00 -11.23
N PHE A 5 10.59 -1.12 -10.06
CA PHE A 5 9.54 -2.12 -9.82
C PHE A 5 8.18 -1.74 -10.44
N ALA A 6 8.06 -0.56 -11.05
CA ALA A 6 6.80 -0.05 -11.58
C ALA A 6 6.21 -0.92 -12.70
N GLN A 7 7.04 -1.71 -13.41
CA GLN A 7 6.56 -2.59 -14.47
C GLN A 7 6.05 -3.95 -13.98
N ILE A 8 6.37 -4.35 -12.75
CA ILE A 8 5.98 -5.69 -12.25
C ILE A 8 4.45 -5.80 -12.08
N PRO A 9 3.75 -4.81 -11.47
CA PRO A 9 2.30 -4.92 -11.34
C PRO A 9 1.57 -4.99 -12.68
N SER A 10 2.07 -4.32 -13.72
CA SER A 10 1.43 -4.31 -15.05
C SER A 10 1.46 -5.66 -15.77
N TRP A 11 2.18 -6.66 -15.26
CA TRP A 11 2.18 -8.01 -15.83
C TRP A 11 0.99 -8.85 -15.38
N HIS A 12 0.25 -8.42 -14.36
CA HIS A 12 -0.90 -9.16 -13.84
C HIS A 12 -2.20 -8.61 -14.45
N GLU A 13 -3.03 -9.49 -15.00
CA GLU A 13 -4.27 -9.12 -15.72
C GLU A 13 -5.24 -8.28 -14.89
N ALA A 14 -5.32 -8.53 -13.58
CA ALA A 14 -6.17 -7.78 -12.65
C ALA A 14 -5.64 -6.37 -12.26
N VAL A 15 -4.59 -5.86 -12.92
CA VAL A 15 -4.03 -4.54 -12.63
C VAL A 15 -4.33 -3.56 -13.77
N ASP A 16 -5.29 -2.68 -13.54
CA ASP A 16 -5.67 -1.66 -14.53
C ASP A 16 -4.71 -0.47 -14.57
N ARG A 17 -4.22 -0.03 -13.40
CA ARG A 17 -3.46 1.22 -13.27
C ARG A 17 -2.33 1.11 -12.26
N VAL A 18 -1.11 1.46 -12.69
CA VAL A 18 0.05 1.61 -11.80
C VAL A 18 0.30 3.09 -11.51
N ILE A 19 0.34 3.45 -10.23
CA ILE A 19 0.69 4.81 -9.78
C ILE A 19 2.12 4.80 -9.21
N PRO A 20 3.13 5.25 -9.97
CA PRO A 20 4.52 5.20 -9.51
C PRO A 20 4.78 6.22 -8.40
N VAL A 21 5.53 5.83 -7.38
CA VAL A 21 5.91 6.72 -6.27
C VAL A 21 7.42 6.73 -6.05
N ALA A 22 8.01 7.93 -6.02
CA ALA A 22 9.46 8.11 -5.86
C ALA A 22 9.84 8.61 -4.46
N LEU A 23 9.16 8.10 -3.43
CA LEU A 23 9.29 8.52 -2.03
C LEU A 23 10.74 8.63 -1.49
N ARG A 24 11.67 7.79 -1.96
CA ARG A 24 13.09 7.88 -1.55
C ARG A 24 13.84 8.99 -2.28
N ARG A 25 13.48 9.30 -3.53
CA ARG A 25 14.06 10.39 -4.32
C ARG A 25 13.53 11.75 -3.83
N TRP A 26 12.22 11.86 -3.63
CA TRP A 26 11.59 13.10 -3.16
C TRP A 26 12.18 13.60 -1.85
N ARG A 27 12.51 12.71 -0.91
CA ARG A 27 13.15 13.10 0.36
C ARG A 27 14.45 13.89 0.19
N LYS A 28 15.22 13.66 -0.87
CA LYS A 28 16.50 14.36 -1.09
C LYS A 28 16.33 15.84 -1.45
N ALA A 29 15.18 16.22 -1.99
CA ALA A 29 14.92 17.58 -2.46
C ALA A 29 13.44 17.93 -2.26
N TRP A 30 12.90 17.65 -1.07
CA TRP A 30 11.45 17.67 -0.80
C TRP A 30 10.78 18.99 -1.17
N PHE A 31 11.46 20.11 -0.92
CA PHE A 31 10.94 21.46 -1.13
C PHE A 31 11.25 22.05 -2.51
N SER A 32 12.00 21.34 -3.37
CA SER A 32 12.29 21.84 -4.71
C SER A 32 11.02 21.90 -5.56
N ALA A 33 10.95 22.90 -6.45
CA ALA A 33 9.84 23.04 -7.39
C ALA A 33 9.52 21.75 -8.18
N PRO A 34 10.50 21.02 -8.77
CA PRO A 34 10.19 19.79 -9.50
C PRO A 34 9.61 18.69 -8.60
N VAL A 35 10.15 18.50 -7.39
CA VAL A 35 9.63 17.48 -6.46
C VAL A 35 8.26 17.86 -5.90
N LYS A 36 7.97 19.15 -5.72
CA LYS A 36 6.63 19.64 -5.38
C LYS A 36 5.62 19.29 -6.49
N ALA A 37 5.96 19.56 -7.75
CA ALA A 37 5.10 19.23 -8.89
C ALA A 37 4.82 17.73 -8.99
N GLU A 38 5.84 16.88 -8.86
CA GLU A 38 5.66 15.43 -8.88
C GLU A 38 4.79 14.91 -7.72
N ARG A 39 4.98 15.44 -6.51
CA ARG A 39 4.14 15.07 -5.36
C ARG A 39 2.69 15.50 -5.56
N ARG A 40 2.46 16.66 -6.18
CA ARG A 40 1.12 17.12 -6.51
C ARG A 40 0.45 16.20 -7.53
N ALA A 41 1.15 15.87 -8.61
CA ALA A 41 0.66 14.92 -9.62
C ALA A 41 0.34 13.54 -9.01
N PHE A 42 1.20 13.05 -8.11
CA PHE A 42 0.96 11.80 -7.39
C PHE A 42 -0.27 11.87 -6.47
N HIS A 43 -0.41 12.96 -5.72
CA HIS A 43 -1.58 13.18 -4.87
C HIS A 43 -2.85 13.18 -5.69
N ASP A 44 -2.89 13.94 -6.78
CA ASP A 44 -4.06 14.04 -7.65
C ASP A 44 -4.39 12.68 -8.30
N ALA A 45 -3.37 11.91 -8.69
CA ALA A 45 -3.54 10.55 -9.20
C ALA A 45 -4.17 9.58 -8.17
N ILE A 46 -3.75 9.65 -6.90
CA ILE A 46 -4.29 8.84 -5.81
C ILE A 46 -5.72 9.24 -5.44
N GLN A 47 -6.06 10.52 -5.56
CA GLN A 47 -7.37 11.06 -5.23
C GLN A 47 -8.39 10.93 -6.36
N ALA A 48 -7.94 10.57 -7.56
CA ALA A 48 -8.77 10.53 -8.77
C ALA A 48 -9.98 9.61 -8.63
N GLU A 49 -9.80 8.49 -7.92
CA GLU A 49 -10.83 7.47 -7.74
C GLU A 49 -11.22 7.33 -6.26
N LYS A 50 -12.46 6.92 -6.02
CA LYS A 50 -12.90 6.43 -4.71
C LYS A 50 -12.89 4.90 -4.76
N TYR A 51 -11.93 4.30 -4.08
CA TYR A 51 -11.81 2.85 -4.00
C TYR A 51 -12.78 2.28 -2.95
N ASP A 52 -13.33 1.10 -3.23
CA ASP A 52 -14.11 0.34 -2.25
C ASP A 52 -13.22 -0.13 -1.09
N ALA A 53 -12.00 -0.55 -1.41
CA ALA A 53 -10.98 -0.96 -0.45
C ALA A 53 -9.59 -0.47 -0.87
N ILE A 54 -8.82 0.00 0.12
CA ILE A 54 -7.40 0.34 0.00
C ILE A 54 -6.64 -0.63 0.90
N ILE A 55 -5.78 -1.48 0.36
CA ILE A 55 -5.09 -2.53 1.13
C ILE A 55 -3.59 -2.20 1.24
N ASP A 56 -3.11 -1.82 2.43
CA ASP A 56 -1.68 -1.64 2.71
C ASP A 56 -1.04 -2.95 3.16
N ALA A 57 -0.44 -3.67 2.21
CA ALA A 57 0.30 -4.90 2.45
C ALA A 57 1.73 -4.67 2.96
N GLN A 58 2.23 -3.43 2.98
CA GLN A 58 3.60 -3.11 3.36
C GLN A 58 3.76 -2.96 4.88
N GLY A 59 2.78 -2.33 5.53
CA GLY A 59 2.75 -2.17 6.99
C GLY A 59 3.86 -1.27 7.55
N LEU A 60 4.30 -0.27 6.77
CA LEU A 60 5.30 0.73 7.19
C LEU A 60 4.64 2.10 7.40
N VAL A 61 5.07 2.85 8.41
CA VAL A 61 4.54 4.18 8.74
C VAL A 61 4.67 5.12 7.56
N LYS A 62 5.77 5.03 6.81
CA LYS A 62 6.00 5.88 5.64
C LYS A 62 4.94 5.68 4.55
N SER A 63 4.65 4.43 4.17
CA SER A 63 3.61 4.18 3.15
C SER A 63 2.25 4.53 3.69
N ALA A 64 1.95 4.14 4.93
CA ALA A 64 0.69 4.42 5.56
C ALA A 64 0.38 5.93 5.61
N ALA A 65 1.33 6.75 6.04
CA ALA A 65 1.15 8.19 6.22
C ALA A 65 1.15 9.00 4.89
N LEU A 66 1.99 8.59 3.93
CA LEU A 66 2.23 9.36 2.68
C LEU A 66 1.50 8.80 1.45
N VAL A 67 0.89 7.62 1.54
CA VAL A 67 0.18 6.97 0.43
C VAL A 67 -1.22 6.56 0.89
N THR A 68 -1.31 5.56 1.78
CA THR A 68 -2.58 4.95 2.20
C THR A 68 -3.54 5.96 2.82
N ARG A 69 -3.03 6.88 3.65
CA ARG A 69 -3.81 7.95 4.27
C ARG A 69 -4.45 8.89 3.25
N LEU A 70 -3.77 9.14 2.13
CA LEU A 70 -4.24 10.07 1.11
C LEU A 70 -5.38 9.43 0.29
N ALA A 71 -5.30 8.14 -0.02
CA ALA A 71 -6.30 7.47 -0.85
C ALA A 71 -7.73 7.54 -0.27
N ARG A 72 -8.72 7.65 -1.17
CA ARG A 72 -10.15 7.71 -0.83
C ARG A 72 -10.76 6.32 -0.83
N GLY A 73 -11.34 5.93 0.30
CA GLY A 73 -11.89 4.59 0.50
C GLY A 73 -11.61 4.06 1.91
N VAL A 74 -12.13 2.87 2.20
CA VAL A 74 -11.87 2.15 3.45
C VAL A 74 -10.45 1.59 3.42
N LYS A 75 -9.65 1.93 4.43
CA LYS A 75 -8.23 1.55 4.51
C LYS A 75 -8.09 0.30 5.36
N HIS A 76 -7.53 -0.75 4.76
CA HIS A 76 -7.23 -2.02 5.37
C HIS A 76 -5.72 -2.18 5.54
N GLY A 77 -5.31 -2.82 6.63
CA GLY A 77 -3.93 -3.19 6.83
C GLY A 77 -3.75 -4.06 8.06
N MET A 78 -2.51 -4.46 8.33
CA MET A 78 -2.16 -5.25 9.50
C MET A 78 -2.40 -4.47 10.80
N ASP A 79 -2.81 -5.18 11.85
CA ASP A 79 -2.99 -4.61 13.19
C ASP A 79 -1.66 -4.23 13.86
N TRP A 80 -1.74 -3.64 15.06
CA TRP A 80 -0.57 -3.22 15.84
C TRP A 80 0.42 -4.37 16.10
N GLN A 81 -0.08 -5.57 16.38
CA GLN A 81 0.74 -6.72 16.76
C GLN A 81 1.48 -7.30 15.56
N THR A 82 0.88 -7.21 14.37
CA THR A 82 1.31 -7.94 13.17
C THR A 82 1.94 -7.07 12.09
N ALA A 83 1.67 -5.76 12.10
CA ALA A 83 2.32 -4.80 11.23
C ALA A 83 3.85 -4.80 11.44
N ARG A 84 4.58 -4.47 10.37
CA ARG A 84 6.04 -4.37 10.42
C ARG A 84 6.50 -3.19 11.28
N GLU A 85 5.80 -2.07 11.17
CA GLU A 85 5.90 -0.93 12.08
C GLU A 85 4.51 -0.72 12.71
N PRO A 86 4.31 -1.02 14.01
CA PRO A 86 2.99 -0.99 14.65
C PRO A 86 2.21 0.31 14.48
N LEU A 87 2.91 1.45 14.47
CA LEU A 87 2.35 2.78 14.26
C LEU A 87 1.65 2.94 12.90
N ALA A 88 1.96 2.11 11.90
CA ALA A 88 1.26 2.11 10.62
C ALA A 88 -0.23 1.78 10.79
N SER A 89 -0.59 0.96 11.78
CA SER A 89 -1.98 0.54 12.05
C SER A 89 -2.91 1.70 12.43
N LEU A 90 -2.36 2.83 12.89
CA LEU A 90 -3.11 4.04 13.24
C LEU A 90 -3.74 4.70 12.00
N PHE A 91 -3.25 4.40 10.80
CA PHE A 91 -3.75 4.97 9.55
C PHE A 91 -4.85 4.12 8.88
N TYR A 92 -5.21 2.96 9.45
CA TYR A 92 -6.17 2.04 8.87
C TYR A 92 -7.53 2.12 9.56
N ASN A 93 -8.60 2.05 8.77
CA ASN A 93 -9.98 1.93 9.25
C ASN A 93 -10.27 0.50 9.71
N ARG A 94 -9.77 -0.49 8.97
CA ARG A 94 -9.92 -1.92 9.22
C ARG A 94 -8.54 -2.51 9.49
N ARG A 95 -8.37 -3.12 10.66
CA ARG A 95 -7.11 -3.71 11.10
C ARG A 95 -7.28 -5.21 11.18
N HIS A 96 -6.37 -5.93 10.55
CA HIS A 96 -6.43 -7.38 10.46
C HIS A 96 -5.22 -7.98 11.17
N HIS A 97 -5.49 -8.94 12.05
CA HIS A 97 -4.41 -9.75 12.61
C HIS A 97 -3.92 -10.73 11.54
N ILE A 98 -2.64 -10.66 11.17
CA ILE A 98 -2.00 -11.55 10.18
C ILE A 98 -0.79 -12.21 10.84
N ALA A 99 -0.81 -13.53 11.02
CA ALA A 99 0.25 -14.22 11.73
C ALA A 99 1.63 -13.90 11.13
N LYS A 100 2.64 -13.61 11.97
CA LYS A 100 4.00 -13.30 11.49
C LYS A 100 4.77 -14.54 11.06
N ALA A 101 4.48 -15.68 11.68
CA ALA A 101 5.16 -16.96 11.46
C ALA A 101 4.65 -17.67 10.19
N GLN A 102 4.67 -16.98 9.05
CA GLN A 102 4.30 -17.51 7.75
C GLN A 102 4.98 -16.70 6.63
N HIS A 103 5.07 -17.32 5.45
CA HIS A 103 5.71 -16.71 4.29
C HIS A 103 5.03 -15.40 3.87
N ALA A 104 5.79 -14.46 3.30
CA ALA A 104 5.27 -13.14 2.94
C ALA A 104 4.11 -13.20 1.91
N VAL A 105 4.14 -14.19 1.01
CA VAL A 105 3.05 -14.46 0.06
C VAL A 105 1.76 -14.83 0.81
N GLU A 106 1.83 -15.78 1.74
CA GLU A 106 0.66 -16.22 2.51
C GLU A 106 0.09 -15.11 3.39
N ARG A 107 0.95 -14.31 4.03
CA ARG A 107 0.53 -13.11 4.78
C ARG A 107 -0.24 -12.12 3.92
N THR A 108 0.21 -11.92 2.67
CA THR A 108 -0.45 -11.01 1.74
C THR A 108 -1.78 -11.59 1.27
N ARG A 109 -1.84 -12.89 0.97
CA ARG A 109 -3.09 -13.58 0.60
C ARG A 109 -4.13 -13.52 1.72
N GLU A 110 -3.71 -13.77 2.97
CA GLU A 110 -4.57 -13.68 4.15
C GLU A 110 -5.12 -12.26 4.35
N LEU A 111 -4.26 -11.25 4.17
CA LEU A 111 -4.67 -9.85 4.29
C LEU A 111 -5.73 -9.48 3.23
N PHE A 112 -5.55 -9.93 1.99
CA PHE A 112 -6.50 -9.69 0.91
C PHE A 112 -7.83 -10.41 1.16
N ALA A 113 -7.78 -11.69 1.55
CA ALA A 113 -8.94 -12.48 1.94
C ALA A 113 -9.78 -11.79 3.02
N LYS A 114 -9.15 -11.37 4.12
CA LYS A 114 -9.82 -10.64 5.22
C LYS A 114 -10.32 -9.26 4.81
N SER A 115 -9.65 -8.58 3.89
CA SER A 115 -10.05 -7.23 3.46
C SER A 115 -11.23 -7.24 2.49
N LEU A 116 -11.28 -8.24 1.61
CA LEU A 116 -12.27 -8.36 0.55
C LEU A 116 -13.41 -9.34 0.88
N GLY A 117 -13.34 -10.03 2.03
CA GLY A 117 -14.43 -10.86 2.55
C GLY A 117 -14.58 -12.21 1.87
N TYR A 118 -13.49 -12.80 1.37
CA TYR A 118 -13.48 -14.15 0.79
C TYR A 118 -12.60 -15.10 1.61
N THR A 119 -12.86 -16.40 1.52
CA THR A 119 -12.03 -17.42 2.17
C THR A 119 -10.73 -17.60 1.40
N GLN A 120 -9.57 -17.48 2.07
CA GLN A 120 -8.27 -17.72 1.45
C GLN A 120 -8.22 -19.15 0.88
N PRO A 121 -7.95 -19.33 -0.43
CA PRO A 121 -7.79 -20.66 -1.00
C PRO A 121 -6.59 -21.37 -0.37
N GLN A 122 -6.74 -22.65 -0.07
CA GLN A 122 -5.61 -23.47 0.36
C GLN A 122 -4.61 -23.58 -0.79
N SER A 123 -3.34 -23.30 -0.51
CA SER A 123 -2.25 -23.60 -1.43
C SER A 123 -2.16 -25.12 -1.59
N GLN A 124 -2.15 -25.61 -2.83
CA GLN A 124 -1.73 -26.98 -3.13
C GLN A 124 -0.22 -27.13 -2.94
#